data_AF-A0A2Z6M289-F1
#
_entry.id   AF-A0A2Z6M289-F1
#
_cell.length_a   1.000
_cell.length_b   1.000
_cell.length_c   1.000
_cell.angle_alpha   90.00
_cell.angle_beta   90.00
_cell.angle_gamma   90.00
#
_symmetry.space_group_name_H-M   'P 1'
#
loop_
_entity.id
_entity.type
_entity.pdbx_description
1 polymer ?
#
loop_
_entity_poly.entity_id
_entity_poly.type
_entity_poly.pdbx_seq_one_letter_code
_entity_poly.pdbx_strand_id
1 'polypeptide(L)'
;MSGARLCTLLKELGYEGTKSGSDSLDPDSFEWPFQYEDTRPILHWICSTLRPSNILSISELSQYEQFKQQGKLLEGDDLDFAFDSISAFSDTTDNQEALFGPHEPLNLKDIKEATLAYKSEAADLQRQLRHLQSQFDMLSSQASTLTQGRRARVGATSVVNGHLTTIDDSLSGRNLQMNAVLGRIASTSEELAHYHSGDGNEISNDNLIGSHSALVV
;
A
#
# COMPACT_ATOMS: atom_id res chain seq x y z
N MET A 1 30.75 -7.12 -15.29
CA MET A 1 30.06 -6.51 -16.44
C MET A 1 30.46 -5.05 -16.45
N SER A 2 30.97 -4.53 -17.57
CA SER A 2 31.57 -3.19 -17.67
C SER A 2 31.00 -2.42 -18.87
N GLY A 3 31.19 -1.10 -18.87
CA GLY A 3 30.85 -0.18 -19.95
C GLY A 3 31.50 -0.59 -21.27
N ALA A 4 32.73 -1.11 -21.23
CA ALA A 4 33.42 -1.62 -22.42
C ALA A 4 32.62 -2.68 -23.18
N ARG A 5 32.00 -3.63 -22.47
CA ARG A 5 31.21 -4.70 -23.08
C ARG A 5 29.93 -4.16 -23.71
N LEU A 6 29.31 -3.15 -23.10
CA LEU A 6 28.15 -2.45 -23.66
C LEU A 6 28.54 -1.70 -24.94
N CYS A 7 29.68 -1.01 -24.96
CA CYS A 7 30.15 -0.30 -26.15
C CYS A 7 30.47 -1.25 -27.31
N THR A 8 31.08 -2.40 -27.04
CA THR A 8 31.31 -3.44 -28.05
C THR A 8 29.99 -3.95 -28.62
N LEU A 9 29.02 -4.26 -27.75
CA LEU A 9 27.69 -4.68 -28.17
C LEU A 9 27.01 -3.60 -29.05
N LEU A 10 27.01 -2.33 -28.64
CA LEU A 10 26.41 -1.24 -29.43
C LEU A 10 27.04 -1.10 -30.82
N LYS A 11 28.35 -1.29 -30.93
CA LYS A 11 29.04 -1.33 -32.24
C LYS A 11 28.60 -2.52 -33.08
N GLU A 12 28.50 -3.71 -32.50
CA GLU A 12 27.98 -4.91 -33.19
C GLU A 12 26.54 -4.74 -33.67
N LEU A 13 25.75 -3.94 -32.95
CA LEU A 13 24.36 -3.61 -33.27
C LEU A 13 24.25 -2.49 -34.34
N GLY A 14 25.37 -2.01 -34.88
CA GLY A 14 25.38 -0.98 -35.92
C GLY A 14 25.18 0.44 -35.40
N TYR A 15 25.29 0.66 -34.08
CA TYR A 15 25.37 2.00 -33.52
C TYR A 15 26.77 2.57 -33.77
N GLU A 16 26.95 3.16 -34.95
CA GLU A 16 28.03 4.09 -35.18
C GLU A 16 27.58 5.44 -34.62
N GLY A 17 28.36 5.99 -33.68
CA GLY A 17 28.09 7.28 -33.06
C GLY A 17 27.68 8.33 -34.09
N THR A 18 26.88 9.31 -33.65
CA THR A 18 26.28 10.34 -34.50
C THR A 18 27.21 10.81 -35.62
N LYS A 19 26.68 10.91 -36.85
CA LYS A 19 27.39 11.30 -38.09
C LYS A 19 27.91 12.76 -38.10
N SER A 20 28.24 13.32 -36.95
CA SER A 20 29.10 14.50 -36.78
C SER A 20 30.31 14.03 -36.01
N GLY A 21 31.46 13.97 -36.68
CA GLY A 21 32.64 13.24 -36.24
C GLY A 21 33.06 13.45 -34.77
N SER A 22 33.67 12.40 -34.24
CA SER A 22 34.53 12.36 -33.05
C SER A 22 33.98 11.97 -31.67
N ASP A 23 32.83 11.31 -31.55
CA ASP A 23 32.51 10.57 -30.30
C ASP A 23 32.41 9.06 -30.57
N SER A 24 33.57 8.41 -30.64
CA SER A 24 33.62 6.97 -30.42
C SER A 24 33.11 6.68 -29.01
N LEU A 25 32.15 5.75 -28.86
CA LEU A 25 31.67 5.32 -27.54
C LEU A 25 32.85 5.03 -26.60
N ASP A 26 33.05 5.90 -25.61
CA ASP A 26 34.11 5.80 -24.62
C ASP A 26 33.66 4.84 -23.50
N PRO A 27 34.33 3.68 -23.32
CA PRO A 27 34.00 2.71 -22.28
C PRO A 27 33.88 3.31 -20.87
N ASP A 28 34.75 4.26 -20.53
CA ASP A 28 34.86 4.82 -19.18
C ASP A 28 33.65 5.72 -18.86
N SER A 29 33.13 6.42 -19.87
CA SER A 29 31.88 7.20 -19.78
C SER A 29 30.64 6.35 -19.51
N PHE A 30 30.69 5.04 -19.78
CA PHE A 30 29.59 4.09 -19.53
C PHE A 30 29.84 3.16 -18.34
N GLU A 31 30.88 3.37 -17.53
CA GLU A 31 31.19 2.53 -16.38
C GLU A 31 30.35 2.89 -15.14
N TRP A 32 29.99 4.18 -14.99
CA TRP A 32 29.25 4.68 -13.83
C TRP A 32 27.88 4.01 -13.58
N PRO A 33 27.08 3.62 -14.60
CA PRO A 33 25.82 2.89 -14.37
C PRO A 33 26.06 1.51 -13.76
N PHE A 34 27.11 0.80 -14.16
CA PHE A 34 27.42 -0.54 -13.62
C PHE A 34 27.81 -0.52 -12.13
N GLN A 35 28.00 0.66 -11.53
CA GLN A 35 28.33 0.80 -10.11
C GLN A 35 27.09 0.73 -9.20
N TYR A 36 25.88 1.01 -9.72
CA TYR A 36 24.65 0.97 -8.92
C TYR A 36 24.00 -0.42 -8.95
N GLU A 37 23.71 -0.98 -7.78
CA GLU A 37 23.03 -2.29 -7.64
C GLU A 37 21.67 -2.34 -8.34
N ASP A 38 20.92 -1.23 -8.36
CA ASP A 38 19.58 -1.18 -8.97
C ASP A 38 19.62 -1.30 -10.51
N THR A 39 20.69 -0.82 -11.14
CA THR A 39 20.80 -0.79 -12.61
C THR A 39 21.61 -1.95 -13.19
N ARG A 40 22.39 -2.65 -12.35
CA ARG A 40 23.16 -3.82 -12.75
C ARG A 40 22.32 -4.94 -13.40
N PRO A 41 21.15 -5.33 -12.86
CA PRO A 41 20.35 -6.40 -13.45
C PRO A 41 19.90 -6.10 -14.88
N ILE A 42 19.45 -4.86 -15.13
CA ILE A 42 18.99 -4.46 -16.45
C ILE A 42 20.14 -4.29 -17.44
N LEU A 43 21.26 -3.70 -17.03
CA LEU A 43 22.46 -3.61 -17.88
C LEU A 43 23.05 -4.98 -18.20
N HIS A 44 23.01 -5.91 -17.23
CA HIS A 44 23.39 -7.28 -17.44
C HIS A 44 22.51 -7.97 -18.48
N TRP A 45 21.19 -7.78 -18.38
CA TRP A 45 20.23 -8.32 -19.34
C TRP A 45 20.48 -7.75 -20.75
N ILE A 46 20.64 -6.44 -20.89
CA ILE A 46 20.97 -5.76 -22.17
C ILE A 46 22.20 -6.41 -22.81
N CYS A 47 23.30 -6.55 -22.04
CA CYS A 47 24.57 -7.09 -22.54
C CYS A 47 24.56 -8.61 -22.82
N SER A 48 23.49 -9.32 -22.45
CA SER A 48 23.39 -10.79 -22.60
C SER A 48 22.30 -11.21 -23.59
N THR A 49 21.28 -10.36 -23.77
CA THR A 49 20.06 -10.71 -24.52
C THR A 49 20.00 -10.00 -25.87
N LEU A 50 20.54 -8.78 -25.99
CA LEU A 50 20.55 -8.07 -27.26
C LEU A 50 21.51 -8.76 -28.24
N ARG A 51 21.01 -9.00 -29.44
CA ARG A 51 21.74 -9.55 -30.59
C ARG A 51 21.34 -8.75 -31.83
N PRO A 52 22.16 -8.70 -32.88
CA PRO A 52 21.78 -8.05 -34.14
C PRO A 52 20.47 -8.58 -34.73
N SER A 53 20.15 -9.86 -34.49
CA SER A 53 18.86 -10.48 -34.86
C SER A 53 17.64 -9.88 -34.16
N ASN A 54 17.84 -9.18 -33.05
CA ASN A 54 16.76 -8.61 -32.24
C ASN A 54 16.57 -7.11 -32.52
N ILE A 55 17.30 -6.56 -33.50
CA ILE A 55 17.24 -5.14 -33.85
C ILE A 55 16.72 -5.01 -35.27
N LEU A 56 15.70 -4.16 -35.40
CA LEU A 56 15.14 -3.79 -36.69
C LEU A 56 16.14 -2.91 -37.44
N SER A 57 16.48 -3.32 -38.65
CA SER A 57 17.20 -2.48 -39.59
C SER A 57 16.38 -1.24 -39.97
N ILE A 58 17.05 -0.19 -40.42
CA ILE A 58 16.41 1.05 -40.88
C ILE A 58 15.42 0.76 -42.04
N SER A 59 15.73 -0.22 -42.88
CA SER A 59 14.86 -0.68 -43.96
C SER A 59 13.59 -1.35 -43.45
N GLU A 60 13.70 -2.26 -42.47
CA GLU A 60 12.54 -2.94 -41.87
C GLU A 60 11.64 -1.95 -41.15
N LEU A 61 12.23 -0.99 -40.43
CA LEU A 61 11.49 0.07 -39.76
C LEU A 61 10.74 0.96 -40.77
N SER A 62 11.38 1.28 -41.90
CA SER A 62 10.73 2.04 -42.98
C SER A 62 9.57 1.28 -43.63
N GLN A 63 9.73 -0.04 -43.82
CA GLN A 63 8.66 -0.91 -44.33
C GLN A 63 7.49 -1.01 -43.36
N TYR A 64 7.76 -1.17 -42.06
CA TYR A 64 6.74 -1.17 -41.02
C TYR A 64 5.93 0.13 -41.01
N GLU A 65 6.61 1.29 -41.01
CA GLU A 65 5.93 2.59 -41.06
C GLU A 65 5.10 2.76 -42.34
N GLN A 66 5.59 2.25 -43.47
CA GLN A 66 4.83 2.24 -44.71
C GLN A 66 3.56 1.37 -44.60
N PHE A 67 3.63 0.19 -44.00
CA PHE A 67 2.44 -0.66 -43.78
C PHE A 67 1.43 -0.03 -42.84
N LYS A 68 1.92 0.65 -41.80
CA LYS A 68 1.11 1.42 -40.87
C LYS A 68 0.36 2.55 -41.57
N GLN A 69 1.05 3.33 -42.42
CA GLN A 69 0.44 4.40 -43.22
C GLN A 69 -0.59 3.88 -44.22
N GLN A 70 -0.38 2.67 -44.76
CA GLN A 70 -1.30 2.04 -45.71
C GLN A 70 -2.51 1.36 -45.03
N GLY A 71 -2.57 1.31 -43.70
CA GLY A 71 -3.61 0.59 -42.96
C GLY A 71 -3.60 -0.93 -43.24
N LYS A 72 -2.44 -1.47 -43.62
CA LYS A 72 -2.26 -2.90 -43.92
C LYS A 72 -1.62 -3.68 -42.77
N LEU A 73 -1.46 -3.03 -41.62
CA LEU A 73 -0.86 -3.62 -40.45
C LEU A 73 -1.91 -4.48 -39.73
N LEU A 74 -1.65 -5.77 -39.63
CA LEU A 74 -2.48 -6.72 -38.89
C LEU A 74 -2.09 -6.65 -37.41
N GLU A 75 -3.04 -6.29 -36.56
CA GLU A 75 -2.85 -6.20 -35.11
C GLU A 75 -4.03 -6.84 -34.37
N GLY A 76 -3.78 -7.34 -33.16
CA GLY A 76 -4.84 -7.87 -32.28
C GLY A 76 -5.69 -8.96 -32.93
N ASP A 77 -7.00 -8.77 -32.89
CA ASP A 77 -7.99 -9.75 -33.39
C ASP A 77 -7.84 -10.03 -34.90
N ASP A 78 -7.45 -9.01 -35.69
CA ASP A 78 -7.25 -9.19 -37.13
C ASP A 78 -6.03 -10.07 -37.42
N LEU A 79 -4.97 -9.94 -36.61
CA LEU A 79 -3.80 -10.80 -36.68
C LEU A 79 -4.13 -12.24 -36.24
N ASP A 80 -4.89 -12.38 -35.15
CA ASP A 80 -5.38 -13.69 -34.67
C ASP A 80 -6.25 -14.36 -35.75
N PHE A 81 -7.13 -13.61 -36.43
CA PHE A 81 -7.97 -14.13 -37.51
C PHE A 81 -7.16 -14.55 -38.74
N ALA A 82 -6.17 -13.75 -39.14
CA ALA A 82 -5.26 -14.11 -40.23
C ALA A 82 -4.44 -15.36 -39.87
N PHE A 83 -3.97 -15.46 -38.63
CA PHE A 83 -3.24 -16.61 -38.12
C PHE A 83 -4.09 -17.88 -38.11
N ASP A 84 -5.34 -17.81 -37.64
CA ASP A 84 -6.28 -18.93 -37.65
C ASP A 84 -6.59 -19.37 -39.08
N SER A 85 -6.78 -18.41 -39.99
CA SER A 85 -7.01 -18.67 -41.41
C SER A 85 -5.83 -19.39 -42.05
N ILE A 86 -4.59 -18.93 -41.84
CA ILE A 86 -3.38 -19.55 -42.41
C ILE A 86 -3.09 -20.91 -41.77
N SER A 87 -3.26 -21.02 -40.45
CA SER A 87 -3.05 -22.25 -39.70
C SER A 87 -4.01 -23.37 -40.13
N ALA A 88 -5.23 -23.03 -40.56
CA ALA A 88 -6.19 -23.99 -41.10
C ALA A 88 -5.73 -24.68 -42.40
N PHE A 89 -4.82 -24.05 -43.17
CA PHE A 89 -4.26 -24.63 -44.39
C PHE A 89 -2.93 -25.36 -44.18
N SER A 90 -2.33 -25.22 -43.00
CA SER A 90 -1.00 -25.79 -42.68
C SER A 90 -0.98 -27.33 -42.57
N ASP A 91 -2.14 -27.97 -42.45
CA ASP A 91 -2.29 -29.44 -42.41
C ASP A 91 -2.13 -30.11 -43.79
N THR A 92 -2.11 -29.33 -44.88
CA THR A 92 -1.87 -29.83 -46.24
C THR A 92 -0.42 -29.62 -46.66
N THR A 93 0.34 -30.71 -46.67
CA THR A 93 1.78 -30.75 -46.97
C THR A 93 2.16 -30.11 -48.32
N ASP A 94 1.27 -30.15 -49.31
CA ASP A 94 1.53 -29.63 -50.67
C ASP A 94 1.58 -28.09 -50.75
N ASN A 95 1.05 -27.37 -49.76
CA ASN A 95 0.97 -25.90 -49.78
C ASN A 95 2.12 -25.22 -49.04
N GLN A 96 2.90 -25.96 -48.25
CA GLN A 96 3.99 -25.40 -47.44
C GLN A 96 5.21 -25.01 -48.30
N GLU A 97 5.49 -25.78 -49.35
CA GLU A 97 6.66 -25.57 -50.23
C GLU A 97 6.47 -24.44 -51.25
N ALA A 98 5.20 -24.08 -51.55
CA ALA A 98 4.86 -23.07 -52.54
C ALA A 98 4.78 -21.63 -51.99
N LEU A 99 4.57 -21.46 -50.67
CA LEU A 99 4.34 -20.14 -50.06
C LEU A 99 5.52 -19.65 -49.21
N PHE A 100 6.28 -20.57 -48.60
CA PHE A 100 7.46 -20.28 -47.83
C PHE A 100 8.61 -21.01 -48.51
N GLY A 101 9.53 -20.27 -49.17
CA GLY A 101 10.66 -20.87 -49.88
C GLY A 101 11.56 -21.75 -48.99
N PRO A 102 12.70 -22.25 -49.50
CA PRO A 102 13.52 -23.30 -48.86
C PRO A 102 14.18 -22.92 -47.51
N HIS A 103 13.87 -21.74 -46.97
CA HIS A 103 14.28 -21.35 -45.62
C HIS A 103 13.32 -21.98 -44.61
N GLU A 104 13.84 -23.02 -43.95
CA GLU A 104 13.42 -23.59 -42.66
C GLU A 104 11.93 -23.34 -42.32
N PRO A 105 11.05 -24.34 -42.53
CA PRO A 105 9.62 -24.17 -42.25
C PRO A 105 9.48 -23.76 -40.79
N LEU A 106 9.23 -22.47 -40.56
CA LEU A 106 8.91 -21.92 -39.25
C LEU A 106 7.80 -22.81 -38.71
N ASN A 107 8.08 -23.57 -37.65
CA ASN A 107 7.24 -24.67 -37.21
C ASN A 107 5.94 -24.09 -36.62
N LEU A 108 5.02 -23.70 -37.50
CA LEU A 108 3.77 -23.00 -37.20
C LEU A 108 2.93 -23.78 -36.19
N LYS A 109 3.10 -25.10 -36.21
CA LYS A 109 2.56 -26.03 -35.22
C LYS A 109 3.06 -25.73 -33.80
N ASP A 110 4.36 -25.54 -33.61
CA ASP A 110 4.94 -25.22 -32.30
C ASP A 110 4.44 -23.84 -31.81
N ILE A 111 4.33 -22.87 -32.73
CA ILE A 111 3.78 -21.54 -32.44
C ILE A 111 2.31 -21.64 -32.02
N LYS A 112 1.51 -22.47 -32.70
CA LYS A 112 0.10 -22.71 -32.38
C LYS A 112 -0.05 -23.38 -31.00
N GLU A 113 0.74 -24.41 -30.73
CA GLU A 113 0.73 -25.11 -29.43
C GLU A 113 1.13 -24.17 -28.29
N ALA A 114 2.20 -23.37 -28.47
CA ALA A 114 2.63 -22.37 -27.50
C ALA A 114 1.54 -21.30 -27.28
N THR A 115 0.91 -20.81 -28.35
CA THR A 115 -0.15 -19.80 -28.26
C THR A 115 -1.35 -20.32 -27.48
N LEU A 116 -1.75 -21.57 -27.72
CA LEU A 116 -2.85 -22.20 -27.00
C LEU A 116 -2.51 -22.40 -25.52
N ALA A 117 -1.28 -22.82 -25.21
CA ALA A 117 -0.79 -22.94 -23.84
C ALA A 117 -0.86 -21.59 -23.11
N TYR A 118 -0.33 -20.52 -23.70
CA TYR A 118 -0.39 -19.17 -23.10
C TYR A 118 -1.82 -18.65 -22.96
N LYS A 119 -2.71 -18.89 -23.93
CA LYS A 119 -4.14 -18.53 -23.82
C LYS A 119 -4.81 -19.27 -22.65
N SER A 120 -4.47 -20.54 -22.43
CA SER A 120 -5.00 -21.32 -21.31
C SER A 120 -4.48 -20.82 -19.95
N GLU A 121 -3.19 -20.52 -19.86
CA GLU A 121 -2.55 -19.98 -18.66
C GLU A 121 -3.12 -18.60 -18.30
N ALA A 122 -3.31 -17.73 -19.29
CA ALA A 122 -3.94 -16.43 -19.09
C ALA A 122 -5.36 -16.56 -18.54
N ALA A 123 -6.15 -17.51 -19.04
CA ALA A 123 -7.50 -17.78 -18.54
C ALA A 123 -7.49 -18.29 -17.09
N ASP A 124 -6.53 -19.14 -16.73
CA ASP A 124 -6.37 -19.65 -15.37
C ASP A 124 -5.93 -18.56 -14.39
N LEU A 125 -4.94 -17.74 -14.77
CA LEU A 125 -4.53 -16.57 -14.00
C LEU A 125 -5.70 -15.61 -13.78
N GLN A 126 -6.53 -15.38 -14.80
CA GLN A 126 -7.72 -14.54 -14.68
C GLN A 126 -8.79 -15.14 -13.74
N ARG A 127 -8.90 -16.47 -13.65
CA ARG A 127 -9.76 -17.13 -12.65
C ARG A 127 -9.20 -16.95 -11.24
N GLN A 128 -7.89 -17.12 -11.06
CA GLN A 128 -7.22 -16.93 -9.78
C GLN A 128 -7.38 -15.49 -9.27
N LEU A 129 -7.18 -14.50 -10.14
CA LEU A 129 -7.39 -13.09 -9.81
C LEU A 129 -8.82 -12.81 -9.34
N ARG A 130 -9.83 -13.31 -10.07
CA ARG A 130 -11.24 -13.16 -9.67
C ARG A 130 -11.53 -13.81 -8.32
N HIS A 131 -10.96 -14.98 -8.06
CA HIS A 131 -11.11 -15.65 -6.78
C HIS A 131 -10.48 -14.85 -5.63
N LEU A 132 -9.26 -14.36 -5.81
CA LEU A 132 -8.56 -13.57 -4.81
C LEU A 132 -9.28 -12.24 -4.53
N GLN A 133 -9.82 -11.61 -5.57
CA GLN A 133 -10.59 -10.37 -5.44
C GLN A 133 -11.87 -10.60 -4.63
N SER A 134 -12.59 -11.70 -4.87
CA SER A 134 -13.75 -12.08 -4.06
C SER A 134 -13.38 -12.34 -2.58
N GLN A 135 -12.24 -12.96 -2.31
CA GLN A 135 -11.76 -13.14 -0.94
C GLN A 135 -11.43 -11.80 -0.27
N PHE A 136 -10.79 -10.89 -1.00
CA PHE A 136 -10.48 -9.54 -0.50
C PHE A 136 -11.76 -8.78 -0.12
N ASP A 137 -12.78 -8.81 -0.99
CA ASP A 137 -14.06 -8.14 -0.73
C ASP A 137 -14.76 -8.70 0.52
N MET A 138 -14.75 -10.02 0.69
CA MET A 138 -15.28 -10.67 1.89
C MET A 138 -14.54 -10.21 3.16
N LEU A 139 -13.21 -10.21 3.13
CA LEU A 139 -12.40 -9.83 4.29
C LEU A 139 -12.56 -8.33 4.61
N SER A 140 -12.65 -7.49 3.59
CA SER A 140 -12.90 -6.05 3.72
C SER A 140 -14.26 -5.76 4.38
N SER A 141 -15.30 -6.52 3.98
CA SER A 141 -16.62 -6.46 4.62
C SER A 141 -16.56 -6.84 6.11
N GLN A 142 -15.89 -7.96 6.43
CA GLN A 142 -15.73 -8.41 7.81
C GLN A 142 -14.95 -7.40 8.68
N ALA A 143 -13.87 -6.81 8.15
CA ALA A 143 -13.09 -5.79 8.83
C ALA A 143 -13.93 -4.54 9.13
N SER A 144 -14.81 -4.16 8.21
CA SER A 144 -15.74 -3.04 8.37
C SER A 144 -16.76 -3.32 9.48
N THR A 145 -17.38 -4.50 9.49
CA THR A 145 -18.31 -4.92 10.56
C THR A 145 -17.61 -4.94 11.93
N LEU A 146 -16.39 -5.48 12.00
CA LEU A 146 -15.64 -5.52 13.25
C LEU A 146 -15.31 -4.11 13.76
N THR A 147 -14.90 -3.21 12.85
CA THR A 147 -14.61 -1.82 13.19
C THR A 147 -15.84 -1.09 13.70
N GLN A 148 -16.99 -1.27 13.04
CA GLN A 148 -18.27 -0.69 13.47
C GLN A 148 -18.69 -1.24 14.84
N GLY A 149 -18.59 -2.56 15.04
CA GLY A 149 -18.86 -3.19 16.33
C GLY A 149 -17.95 -2.69 17.45
N ARG A 150 -16.66 -2.47 17.16
CA ARG A 150 -15.72 -1.86 18.11
C ARG A 150 -16.15 -0.44 18.48
N ARG A 151 -16.49 0.40 17.49
CA ARG A 151 -16.97 1.77 17.73
C ARG A 151 -18.24 1.80 18.59
N ALA A 152 -19.19 0.91 18.31
CA ALA A 152 -20.42 0.79 19.10
C ALA A 152 -20.14 0.43 20.56
N ARG A 153 -19.25 -0.54 20.83
CA ARG A 153 -18.85 -0.93 22.19
C ARG A 153 -18.14 0.20 22.93
N VAL A 154 -17.24 0.93 22.25
CA VAL A 154 -16.56 2.10 22.83
C VAL A 154 -17.58 3.18 23.21
N GLY A 155 -18.54 3.47 22.34
CA GLY A 155 -19.63 4.40 22.63
C GLY A 155 -20.47 3.97 23.83
N ALA A 156 -20.90 2.70 23.88
CA ALA A 156 -21.66 2.16 25.01
C ALA A 156 -20.87 2.23 26.34
N THR A 157 -19.58 1.91 26.30
CA THR A 157 -18.70 1.99 27.48
C THR A 157 -18.55 3.43 27.97
N SER A 158 -18.43 4.40 27.06
CA SER A 158 -18.38 5.82 27.42
C SER A 158 -19.64 6.29 28.13
N VAL A 159 -20.82 5.83 27.68
CA VAL A 159 -22.10 6.16 28.33
C VAL A 159 -22.16 5.57 29.74
N VAL A 160 -21.80 4.30 29.90
CA VAL A 160 -21.76 3.63 31.22
C VAL A 160 -20.76 4.32 32.16
N ASN A 161 -19.58 4.69 31.67
CA ASN A 161 -18.60 5.44 32.47
C ASN A 161 -19.15 6.81 32.91
N GLY A 162 -19.86 7.53 32.03
CA GLY A 162 -20.52 8.79 32.39
C GLY A 162 -21.58 8.63 33.48
N HIS A 163 -22.35 7.54 33.45
CA HIS A 163 -23.28 7.20 34.54
C HIS A 163 -22.55 6.89 35.84
N LEU A 164 -21.44 6.15 35.76
CA LEU A 164 -20.63 5.80 36.94
C LEU A 164 -20.08 7.05 37.63
N THR A 165 -19.53 8.00 36.87
CA THR A 165 -19.06 9.29 37.40
C THR A 165 -20.18 10.06 38.09
N THR A 166 -21.36 10.15 37.46
CA THR A 166 -22.52 10.84 38.07
C THR A 166 -22.93 10.22 39.42
N ILE A 167 -22.90 8.88 39.51
CA ILE A 167 -23.22 8.17 40.76
C ILE A 167 -22.14 8.42 41.81
N ASP A 168 -20.87 8.37 41.43
CA ASP A 168 -19.73 8.62 42.32
C ASP A 168 -19.78 10.03 42.93
N ASP A 169 -20.07 11.04 42.10
CA ASP A 169 -20.26 12.43 42.55
C ASP A 169 -21.42 12.55 43.55
N SER A 170 -22.54 11.86 43.28
CA SER A 170 -23.71 11.86 44.17
C SER A 170 -23.41 11.22 45.53
N LEU A 171 -22.71 10.08 45.54
CA LEU A 171 -22.31 9.39 46.75
C LEU A 171 -21.31 10.22 47.56
N SER A 172 -20.33 10.82 46.90
CA SER A 172 -19.36 11.75 47.52
C SER A 172 -20.06 12.94 48.16
N GLY A 173 -21.03 13.55 47.47
CA GLY A 173 -21.85 14.63 48.02
C GLY A 173 -22.67 14.21 49.25
N ARG A 174 -23.31 13.04 49.21
CA ARG A 174 -24.05 12.49 50.36
C ARG A 174 -23.13 12.19 51.55
N ASN A 175 -21.92 11.69 51.30
CA ASN A 175 -20.95 11.39 52.34
C ASN A 175 -20.53 12.67 53.08
N LEU A 176 -20.23 13.76 52.35
CA LEU A 176 -19.94 15.06 52.94
C LEU A 176 -21.09 15.59 53.81
N GLN A 177 -22.33 15.48 53.33
CA GLN A 177 -23.51 15.87 54.10
C GLN A 177 -23.65 15.05 55.39
N MET A 178 -23.44 13.74 55.31
CA MET A 178 -23.50 12.84 56.46
C MET A 178 -22.42 13.18 57.50
N ASN A 179 -21.19 13.42 57.07
CA ASN A 179 -20.10 13.83 57.97
C ASN A 179 -20.41 15.17 58.66
N ALA A 180 -21.02 16.12 57.94
CA ALA A 180 -21.45 17.38 58.53
C ALA A 180 -22.55 17.18 59.61
N VAL A 181 -23.53 16.29 59.35
CA VAL A 181 -24.58 15.95 60.33
C VAL A 181 -23.98 15.25 61.55
N LEU A 182 -23.09 14.28 61.35
CA LEU A 182 -22.40 13.59 62.44
C LEU A 182 -21.58 14.57 63.29
N GLY A 183 -20.87 15.51 62.66
CA GLY A 183 -20.14 16.57 63.39
C GLY A 183 -21.06 17.44 64.24
N ARG A 184 -22.25 17.79 63.74
CA ARG A 184 -23.27 18.50 64.53
C ARG A 184 -23.77 17.67 65.70
N ILE A 185 -24.10 16.40 65.47
CA ILE A 185 -24.57 15.49 66.53
C ILE A 185 -23.50 15.35 67.63
N ALA A 186 -22.24 15.13 67.25
CA ALA A 186 -21.12 15.05 68.18
C ALA A 186 -21.01 16.32 69.02
N SER A 187 -21.00 17.49 68.38
CA SER A 187 -20.95 18.79 69.06
C SER A 187 -22.13 19.00 70.02
N THR A 188 -23.37 18.68 69.60
CA THR A 188 -24.54 18.79 70.49
C THR A 188 -24.50 17.79 71.65
N SER A 189 -23.92 16.60 71.43
CA SER A 189 -23.76 15.60 72.47
C SER A 189 -22.69 16.01 73.49
N GLU A 190 -21.61 16.65 73.05
CA GLU A 190 -20.59 17.24 73.91
C GLU A 190 -21.17 18.39 74.75
N GLU A 191 -21.95 19.27 74.13
CA GLU A 191 -22.64 20.37 74.83
C GLU A 191 -23.60 19.83 75.90
N LEU A 192 -24.40 18.82 75.55
CA LEU A 192 -25.31 18.16 76.49
C LEU A 192 -24.56 17.49 77.65
N ALA A 193 -23.46 16.78 77.35
CA ALA A 193 -22.60 16.18 78.37
C ALA A 193 -22.01 17.25 79.30
N HIS A 194 -21.59 18.40 78.76
CA HIS A 194 -21.10 19.53 79.56
C HIS A 194 -22.18 20.05 80.52
N TYR A 195 -23.41 20.27 80.07
CA TYR A 195 -24.51 20.68 80.97
C TYR A 195 -24.80 19.66 82.08
N HIS A 196 -24.64 18.36 81.81
CA HIS A 196 -24.85 17.30 82.81
C HIS A 196 -23.64 17.03 83.72
N SER A 197 -22.46 17.57 83.40
CA SER A 197 -21.23 17.38 84.19
C SER A 197 -21.20 18.25 85.46
N GLY A 198 -22.16 19.15 85.65
CA GLY A 198 -22.36 19.86 86.92
C GLY A 198 -21.38 21.00 87.20
N ASP A 199 -20.67 21.52 86.20
CA ASP A 199 -19.86 22.75 86.34
C ASP A 199 -20.76 24.00 86.14
N GLY A 200 -21.62 24.23 87.12
CA GLY A 200 -22.23 25.54 87.32
C GLY A 200 -21.20 26.48 87.93
N ASN A 201 -20.43 27.19 87.11
CA ASN A 201 -19.55 28.23 87.65
C ASN A 201 -20.31 29.55 87.80
N GLU A 202 -20.66 29.81 89.06
CA GLU A 202 -20.41 31.06 89.76
C GLU A 202 -20.17 32.30 88.89
N ILE A 203 -21.15 33.20 88.98
CA ILE A 203 -21.02 34.61 88.68
C ILE A 203 -19.88 35.17 89.54
N SER A 204 -18.79 35.62 88.93
CA SER A 204 -17.92 36.64 89.51
C SER A 204 -17.59 37.66 88.43
N ASN A 205 -18.25 38.81 88.58
CA ASN A 205 -17.85 40.09 88.04
C ASN A 205 -16.35 40.33 88.33
N ASP A 206 -15.58 40.69 87.30
CA ASP A 206 -14.87 41.96 87.31
C ASP A 206 -14.29 42.26 85.91
N ASN A 207 -15.06 43.08 85.19
CA ASN A 207 -14.65 44.32 84.56
C ASN A 207 -13.15 44.57 84.23
N LEU A 208 -12.99 45.20 83.05
CA LEU A 208 -12.06 46.28 82.70
C LEU A 208 -10.79 45.94 81.89
N ILE A 209 -10.88 46.42 80.63
CA ILE A 209 -9.85 47.13 79.85
C ILE A 209 -8.91 46.26 79.01
N GLY A 210 -9.32 46.09 77.74
CA GLY A 210 -8.67 46.78 76.63
C GLY A 210 -7.16 46.55 76.41
N SER A 211 -6.83 45.82 75.35
CA SER A 211 -5.77 46.25 74.44
C SER A 211 -5.99 45.73 73.03
N HIS A 212 -5.98 46.71 72.12
CA HIS A 212 -5.82 46.60 70.68
C HIS A 212 -4.63 45.73 70.27
N SER A 213 -4.80 45.03 69.14
CA SER A 213 -3.85 44.85 68.00
C SER A 213 -4.17 43.52 67.31
N ALA A 214 -4.11 43.34 66.00
CA ALA A 214 -3.91 44.21 64.86
C ALA A 214 -4.31 43.37 63.62
N LEU A 215 -4.82 44.04 62.58
CA LEU A 215 -4.81 43.57 61.20
C LEU A 215 -3.39 43.15 60.79
N VAL A 216 -3.23 41.99 60.16
CA VAL A 216 -2.30 41.80 59.01
C VAL A 216 -2.84 40.66 58.12
N VAL A 217 -3.18 41.07 56.88
CA VAL A 217 -3.19 40.38 55.56
C VAL A 217 -3.44 38.88 55.51
#